data_AF-A0A7K0HSG3-F1
#
_entry.id   AF-A0A7K0HSG3-F1
#
_cell.length_a   1.000
_cell.length_b   1.000
_cell.length_c   1.000
_cell.angle_alpha   90.00
_cell.angle_beta   90.00
_cell.angle_gamma   90.00
#
_symmetry.space_group_name_H-M   'P 1'
#
loop_
_entity.id
_entity.type
_entity.pdbx_description
1 polymer ?
#
loop_
_entity_poly.entity_id
_entity_poly.type
_entity_poly.pdbx_seq_one_letter_code
_entity_poly.pdbx_strand_id
1 'polypeptide(L)' 'TFATMLLTLGADLYTVCKLLGHSDVKTTQIYAKIINKKKEDAISLIDMEFANT' A
#
# COMPACT_ATOMS: atom_id res chain seq x y z
N THR A 1 -12.58 1.83 -1.22
CA THR A 1 -13.10 1.67 0.16
C THR A 1 -12.15 2.35 1.14
N PHE A 2 -12.58 2.56 2.40
CA PHE A 2 -11.80 3.26 3.42
C PHE A 2 -10.37 2.72 3.58
N ALA A 3 -10.21 1.39 3.70
CA ALA A 3 -8.91 0.74 3.80
C ALA A 3 -8.00 1.00 2.59
N THR A 4 -8.54 0.88 1.37
CA THR A 4 -7.81 1.17 0.12
C THR A 4 -7.33 2.62 0.09
N MET A 5 -8.17 3.58 0.50
CA MET A 5 -7.81 4.99 0.52
C MET A 5 -6.66 5.26 1.49
N LEU A 6 -6.72 4.74 2.72
CA LEU A 6 -5.67 4.94 3.72
C LEU A 6 -4.31 4.37 3.25
N LEU A 7 -4.29 3.16 2.69
CA LEU A 7 -3.07 2.57 2.14
C LEU A 7 -2.56 3.36 0.92
N THR A 8 -3.47 3.87 0.09
CA THR A 8 -3.11 4.75 -1.03
C THR A 8 -2.59 6.12 -0.57
N LEU A 9 -2.95 6.58 0.62
CA LEU A 9 -2.37 7.79 1.22
C LEU A 9 -1.07 7.52 1.99
N GLY A 10 -0.64 6.26 2.10
CA GLY A 10 0.62 5.87 2.71
C GLY A 10 0.51 5.47 4.18
N ALA A 11 -0.70 5.29 4.72
CA ALA A 11 -0.86 4.63 6.01
C ALA A 11 -0.34 3.20 5.93
N ASP A 12 0.28 2.71 7.01
CA ASP A 12 0.74 1.33 7.08
C ASP A 12 -0.43 0.36 7.35
N LEU A 13 -0.21 -0.92 7.01
CA LEU A 13 -1.24 -1.96 7.11
C LEU A 13 -1.69 -2.20 8.55
N TYR A 14 -0.83 -2.01 9.55
CA TYR A 14 -1.15 -2.20 10.95
C TYR A 14 -2.05 -1.07 11.47
N THR A 15 -1.75 0.17 11.11
CA THR A 15 -2.62 1.33 11.42
C THR A 15 -4.00 1.16 10.80
N VAL A 16 -4.06 0.75 9.53
CA VAL A 16 -5.35 0.47 8.86
C VAL A 16 -6.09 -0.67 9.55
N CYS A 17 -5.40 -1.73 9.98
CA CYS A 17 -5.99 -2.83 10.75
C CYS A 17 -6.67 -2.33 12.04
N LYS A 18 -6.03 -1.42 12.78
CA LYS A 18 -6.61 -0.83 14.01
C LYS A 18 -7.79 0.09 13.73
N LEU A 19 -7.71 0.90 12.68
CA LEU A 19 -8.82 1.79 12.26
C LEU A 19 -10.05 1.01 11.77
N LEU A 20 -9.85 -0.19 11.23
CA LEU A 20 -10.94 -1.09 10.83
C LEU A 20 -11.50 -1.93 11.99
N GLY A 21 -10.89 -1.88 13.18
CA GLY A 21 -11.29 -2.71 14.31
C GLY A 21 -10.95 -4.20 14.15
N HIS A 22 -10.01 -4.53 13.26
CA HIS A 22 -9.58 -5.91 13.06
C HIS A 22 -8.65 -6.36 14.20
N SER A 23 -8.96 -7.51 14.79
CA SER A 23 -8.16 -8.12 15.86
C SER A 23 -6.85 -8.73 15.35
N ASP A 24 -6.81 -9.13 14.07
CA ASP A 24 -5.64 -9.74 13.42
C ASP A 24 -5.34 -9.02 12.10
N VAL A 25 -4.06 -8.76 11.84
CA VAL A 25 -3.58 -8.16 10.60
C VAL A 25 -3.87 -9.06 9.40
N LYS A 26 -3.98 -10.39 9.58
CA LYS A 26 -4.30 -11.34 8.50
C LYS A 26 -5.59 -10.99 7.75
N THR A 27 -6.63 -10.49 8.44
CA THR A 27 -7.87 -10.09 7.78
C THR A 27 -7.68 -8.82 6.95
N THR A 28 -6.73 -7.96 7.34
CA THR A 28 -6.35 -6.73 6.62
C THR A 28 -5.37 -7.02 5.47
N GLN A 29 -4.68 -8.16 5.45
CA GLN A 29 -3.74 -8.55 4.39
C GLN A 29 -4.40 -8.73 3.02
N ILE A 30 -5.73 -8.82 2.93
CA ILE A 30 -6.46 -8.78 1.66
C ILE A 30 -6.12 -7.52 0.84
N TYR A 31 -5.69 -6.45 1.50
CA TYR A 31 -5.29 -5.19 0.88
C TYR A 31 -3.80 -5.11 0.52
N ALA A 32 -2.99 -6.13 0.85
CA ALA A 32 -1.55 -6.13 0.57
C ALA A 32 -1.23 -5.99 -0.94
N LYS A 33 -2.14 -6.45 -1.82
CA LYS A 33 -2.02 -6.27 -3.27
C LYS A 33 -1.88 -4.81 -3.69
N ILE A 34 -2.48 -3.88 -2.95
CA ILE A 34 -2.41 -2.43 -3.24
C ILE A 34 -1.01 -1.89 -2.94
N ILE A 35 -0.38 -2.38 -1.86
CA ILE A 35 0.98 -1.98 -1.47
C ILE A 35 1.99 -2.47 -2.51
N ASN A 36 1.84 -3.71 -2.99
CA ASN A 36 2.72 -4.26 -4.03
C ASN A 36 2.66 -3.45 -5.32
N LYS A 37 1.44 -3.10 -5.78
CA LYS A 37 1.27 -2.27 -6.96
C LYS A 37 1.95 -0.90 -6.81
N LYS A 38 1.77 -0.24 -5.67
CA LYS A 38 2.46 1.03 -5.37
C LYS A 38 3.98 0.91 -5.40
N LYS A 39 4.53 -0.22 -4.94
CA LYS A 39 5.97 -0.48 -4.97
C LYS A 39 6.45 -0.64 -6.41
N GLU A 40 5.73 -1.38 -7.24
CA GLU A 40 6.03 -1.54 -8.67
C GLU A 40 5.97 -0.20 -9.40
N ASP A 41 4.93 0.60 -9.16
CA ASP A 41 4.79 1.94 -9.74
C ASP A 41 5.98 2.84 -9.33
N ALA A 42 6.39 2.80 -8.06
CA ALA A 42 7.55 3.56 -7.58
C ALA A 42 8.87 3.12 -8.21
N ILE A 43 9.08 1.82 -8.39
CA ILE A 43 10.26 1.29 -9.09
C ILE A 43 10.26 1.72 -10.55
N SER A 44 9.12 1.63 -11.24
CA SER A 44 9.02 2.03 -12.63
C SER A 44 9.29 3.52 -12.84
N LEU A 45 8.88 4.38 -11.91
CA LEU A 45 9.21 5.81 -11.97
C LEU A 45 10.72 6.03 -11.84
N ILE A 46 11.35 5.34 -10.90
CA ILE A 46 12.80 5.41 -10.70
C ILE A 46 13.54 4.94 -11.96
N ASP A 47 13.11 3.82 -12.56
CA ASP A 47 13.71 3.28 -13.79
C ASP A 47 13.59 4.28 -14.96
N MET A 48 12.46 5.00 -15.08
CA MET A 48 12.29 6.05 -16.09
C MET A 48 13.20 7.25 -15.86
N GLU A 49 13.37 7.70 -14.62
CA GLU A 49 14.26 8.80 -14.28
C GLU A 49 15.73 8.46 -14.61
N PHE A 50 16.17 7.22 -14.33
CA PHE A 50 17.50 6.76 -14.69
C PHE A 50 17.70 6.53 -16.20
N ALA A 51 16.65 6.16 -16.94
CA ALA A 51 16.72 6.01 -18.40
C ALA A 51 16.83 7.34 -19.15
N ASN A 52 16.44 8.45 -18.53
CA ASN A 52 16.49 9.80 -19.09
C ASN A 52 17.79 10.57 -18.76
N THR A 53 18.74 9.95 -18.05
CA THR A 53 20.05 10.51 -17.70
C THR A 53 21.16 9.86 -18.52
#